data_AF-A0A2T0ABX0-F1
#
_entry.id   AF-A0A2T0ABX0-F1
#
_cell.length_a   1.000
_cell.length_b   1.000
_cell.length_c   1.000
_cell.angle_alpha   90.00
_cell.angle_beta   90.00
_cell.angle_gamma   90.00
#
_symmetry.space_group_name_H-M   'P 1'
#
loop_
_entity.id
_entity.type
_entity.pdbx_description
1 polymer ?
#
loop_
_entity_poly.entity_id
_entity_poly.type
_entity_poly.pdbx_seq_one_letter_code
_entity_poly.pdbx_strand_id
1 'polypeptide(L)'
;MPRRRISCTFLGTGTSSSIPLVTCLTDPQTGCHCCRSTLDPADTEGQKNKRRNTSAIVRVHSETDGERDRTILIDCGKTFLSGALEHWPKQGLREIDAVLLTHAHADAILGLDDLRGWTLRGAIQPTIPIYCTQDTFKEVSKAFPYLTNTGAATGGGDIPSLTWHIFDSSTPFELEGLTVVPLPVHHGKFFTTPPSPYPCLGFLFDSQLAYISDVSHIPSECWDVLSQHVHLRPLRKRVENGVNGTKEEQEQEKPRLKALVIDCLRIEPFTSHFGIGQAVHAAQRLGTERTYLIGFGHRTSHTPSTLTPPRQPRSTHPDPGEYVGELWRTSGSYEGR
;
A
#
# COMPACT_ATOMS: atom_id res chain seq x y z
N MET A 1 -10.40 -11.16 -21.38
CA MET A 1 -10.16 -12.45 -20.71
C MET A 1 -10.92 -12.45 -19.39
N PRO A 2 -11.38 -13.60 -18.87
CA PRO A 2 -11.91 -13.67 -17.51
C PRO A 2 -10.82 -13.19 -16.53
N ARG A 3 -11.24 -12.44 -15.50
CA ARG A 3 -10.33 -11.88 -14.50
C ARG A 3 -9.89 -12.97 -13.55
N ARG A 4 -8.59 -13.04 -13.27
CA ARG A 4 -8.06 -13.98 -12.27
C ARG A 4 -8.63 -13.64 -10.91
N ARG A 5 -8.92 -14.68 -10.12
CA ARG A 5 -9.27 -14.52 -8.72
C ARG A 5 -8.02 -14.10 -7.93
N ILE A 6 -8.11 -12.95 -7.25
CA ILE A 6 -7.05 -12.44 -6.38
C ILE A 6 -7.53 -12.25 -4.95
N SER A 7 -6.63 -12.47 -3.98
CA SER A 7 -6.81 -12.06 -2.58
C SER A 7 -5.63 -11.22 -2.10
N CYS A 8 -5.87 -10.35 -1.11
CA CYS A 8 -4.84 -9.47 -0.55
C CYS A 8 -4.78 -9.61 0.97
N THR A 9 -3.58 -9.85 1.49
CA THR A 9 -3.28 -9.93 2.93
C THR A 9 -2.31 -8.81 3.29
N PHE A 10 -2.65 -7.98 4.28
CA PHE A 10 -1.71 -7.01 4.84
C PHE A 10 -0.71 -7.69 5.78
N LEU A 11 0.58 -7.54 5.50
CA LEU A 11 1.66 -7.93 6.42
C LEU A 11 1.96 -6.80 7.42
N GLY A 12 1.71 -5.55 7.01
CA GLY A 12 1.76 -4.39 7.87
C GLY A 12 0.93 -3.23 7.31
N THR A 13 0.53 -2.34 8.21
CA THR A 13 -0.41 -1.24 7.95
C THR A 13 -0.01 0.06 8.66
N GLY A 14 1.22 0.11 9.17
CA GLY A 14 1.74 1.21 9.98
C GLY A 14 2.77 2.04 9.25
N THR A 15 3.17 3.14 9.89
CA THR A 15 4.18 4.08 9.40
C THR A 15 5.57 3.46 9.30
N SER A 16 6.52 4.22 8.75
CA SER A 16 7.94 3.90 8.78
C SER A 16 8.50 3.57 10.18
N SER A 17 7.98 4.18 11.24
CA SER A 17 8.40 3.88 12.63
C SER A 17 7.71 2.68 13.26
N SER A 18 6.76 2.05 12.57
CA SER A 18 5.85 1.03 13.12
C SER A 18 5.05 1.54 14.32
N ILE A 19 4.14 0.72 14.85
CA ILE A 19 3.42 0.97 16.10
C ILE A 19 3.50 -0.31 16.93
N PRO A 20 3.82 -0.23 18.23
CA PRO A 20 4.00 0.97 19.05
C PRO A 20 5.33 1.72 18.82
N LEU A 21 5.36 3.01 19.20
CA LEU A 21 6.61 3.77 19.30
C LEU A 21 7.26 3.52 20.67
N VAL A 22 8.58 3.27 20.67
CA VAL A 22 9.37 3.07 21.90
C VAL A 22 9.17 4.22 22.88
N THR A 23 9.22 5.47 22.39
CA THR A 23 9.03 6.67 23.20
C THR A 23 7.70 6.67 23.96
N CYS A 24 6.62 6.19 23.34
CA CYS A 24 5.31 6.13 24.00
C CYS A 24 5.21 4.99 25.03
N LEU A 25 5.95 3.90 24.86
CA LEU A 25 5.95 2.79 25.81
C LEU A 25 6.81 3.09 27.04
N THR A 26 7.90 3.83 26.86
CA THR A 26 8.88 4.10 27.93
C THR A 26 8.66 5.44 28.64
N ASP A 27 7.87 6.35 28.07
CA ASP A 27 7.50 7.60 28.75
C ASP A 27 6.39 7.33 29.78
N PRO A 28 6.65 7.53 31.10
CA PRO A 28 5.67 7.25 32.15
C PRO A 28 4.51 8.26 32.17
N GLN A 29 4.69 9.46 31.64
CA GLN A 29 3.73 10.58 31.73
C GLN A 29 2.92 10.79 30.44
N THR A 30 3.54 10.66 29.26
CA THR A 30 2.94 11.16 28.01
C THR A 30 2.72 10.13 26.89
N GLY A 31 2.93 8.84 27.18
CA GLY A 31 2.67 7.77 26.21
C GLY A 31 1.21 7.73 25.72
N CYS A 32 0.99 7.70 24.40
CA CYS A 32 -0.36 7.72 23.85
C CYS A 32 -1.12 6.40 24.08
N HIS A 33 -2.45 6.50 24.09
CA HIS A 33 -3.35 5.34 24.24
C HIS A 33 -3.08 4.24 23.21
N CYS A 34 -2.96 4.60 21.92
CA CYS A 34 -2.73 3.65 20.83
C CYS A 34 -1.49 2.78 21.09
N CYS A 35 -0.34 3.38 21.43
CA CYS A 35 0.85 2.60 21.76
C CYS A 35 0.68 1.78 23.04
N ARG A 36 0.16 2.37 24.12
CA ARG A 36 0.04 1.69 25.41
C ARG A 36 -0.94 0.51 25.37
N SER A 37 -2.01 0.59 24.58
CA SER A 37 -2.96 -0.52 24.37
C SER A 37 -2.28 -1.78 23.82
N THR A 38 -1.16 -1.65 23.10
CA THR A 38 -0.44 -2.80 22.53
C THR A 38 0.22 -3.70 23.58
N LEU A 39 0.40 -3.21 24.82
CA LEU A 39 1.03 -3.95 25.91
C LEU A 39 0.12 -5.03 26.51
N ASP A 40 -1.20 -4.86 26.41
CA ASP A 40 -2.17 -5.82 26.92
C ASP A 40 -2.52 -6.86 25.84
N PRO A 41 -2.14 -8.14 25.98
CA PRO A 41 -2.52 -9.19 25.02
C PRO A 41 -4.03 -9.47 24.99
N ALA A 42 -4.79 -9.13 26.03
CA ALA A 42 -6.24 -9.29 26.08
C ALA A 42 -6.99 -8.12 25.40
N ASP A 43 -6.33 -6.99 25.18
CA ASP A 43 -6.92 -5.85 24.46
C ASP A 43 -6.95 -6.15 22.95
N THR A 44 -8.14 -6.47 22.46
CA THR A 44 -8.39 -6.76 21.04
C THR A 44 -8.17 -5.54 20.12
N GLU A 45 -8.37 -4.32 20.60
CA GLU A 45 -8.02 -3.11 19.85
C GLU A 45 -6.51 -2.90 19.87
N GLY A 46 -5.90 -3.09 21.05
CA GLY A 46 -4.45 -3.10 21.25
C GLY A 46 -3.71 -4.03 20.28
N GLN A 47 -4.26 -5.22 20.03
CA GLN A 47 -3.69 -6.14 19.02
C GLN A 47 -3.77 -5.58 17.59
N LYS A 48 -4.81 -4.81 17.25
CA LYS A 48 -4.93 -4.13 15.94
C LYS A 48 -4.11 -2.84 15.85
N ASN A 49 -3.71 -2.28 16.99
CA ASN A 49 -2.80 -1.13 17.08
C ASN A 49 -1.33 -1.53 16.91
N LYS A 50 -0.98 -2.82 17.00
CA LYS A 50 0.33 -3.32 16.58
C LYS A 50 0.41 -3.27 15.05
N ARG A 51 1.18 -2.33 14.52
CA ARG A 51 1.27 -2.10 13.07
C ARG A 51 2.72 -2.15 12.61
N ARG A 52 3.04 -3.16 11.81
CA ARG A 52 4.30 -3.28 11.07
C ARG A 52 4.36 -2.25 9.94
N ASN A 53 5.54 -2.04 9.34
CA ASN A 53 5.66 -1.23 8.13
C ASN A 53 4.72 -1.74 7.04
N THR A 54 4.10 -0.81 6.33
CA THR A 54 3.22 -1.07 5.19
C THR A 54 3.82 -2.10 4.24
N SER A 55 3.09 -3.19 4.03
CA SER A 55 3.43 -4.27 3.09
C SER A 55 2.23 -5.20 2.95
N ALA A 56 2.09 -5.84 1.80
CA ALA A 56 0.99 -6.76 1.53
C ALA A 56 1.43 -7.92 0.64
N ILE A 57 0.66 -9.01 0.68
CA ILE A 57 0.75 -10.10 -0.29
C ILE A 57 -0.50 -10.06 -1.15
N VAL A 58 -0.32 -10.05 -2.46
CA VAL A 58 -1.35 -10.36 -3.45
C VAL A 58 -1.18 -11.82 -3.87
N ARG A 59 -2.23 -12.61 -3.65
CA ARG A 59 -2.31 -14.01 -4.04
C ARG A 59 -3.10 -14.13 -5.33
N VAL A 60 -2.50 -14.75 -6.35
CA VAL A 60 -3.18 -15.11 -7.60
C VAL A 60 -3.61 -16.56 -7.49
N HIS A 61 -4.91 -16.80 -7.49
CA HIS A 61 -5.42 -18.15 -7.35
C HIS A 61 -5.43 -18.88 -8.69
N SER A 62 -4.97 -20.13 -8.67
CA SER A 62 -5.07 -20.97 -9.85
C SER A 62 -6.53 -21.30 -10.18
N GLU A 63 -6.84 -21.33 -11.48
CA GLU A 63 -8.12 -21.83 -12.00
C GLU A 63 -8.03 -23.30 -12.41
N THR A 64 -6.81 -23.83 -12.53
CA THR A 64 -6.53 -25.22 -12.89
C THR A 64 -6.34 -26.05 -11.63
N ASP A 65 -7.07 -27.15 -11.52
CA ASP A 65 -6.91 -28.08 -10.41
C ASP A 65 -5.48 -28.67 -10.40
N GLY A 66 -4.86 -28.73 -9.23
CA GLY A 66 -3.47 -29.16 -9.05
C GLY A 66 -2.38 -28.12 -9.34
N GLU A 67 -2.70 -26.97 -9.94
CA GLU A 67 -1.74 -25.85 -10.06
C GLU A 67 -1.71 -25.02 -8.77
N ARG A 68 -0.51 -24.60 -8.37
CA ARG A 68 -0.34 -23.79 -7.16
C ARG A 68 -0.73 -22.32 -7.37
N ASP A 69 -1.28 -21.73 -6.33
CA ASP A 69 -1.41 -20.27 -6.22
C ASP A 69 -0.05 -19.57 -6.29
N ARG A 70 -0.07 -18.33 -6.79
CA ARG A 70 1.10 -17.45 -6.87
C ARG A 70 1.06 -16.38 -5.78
N THR A 71 2.24 -16.02 -5.27
CA THR A 71 2.43 -15.11 -4.14
C THR A 71 3.27 -13.92 -4.57
N ILE A 72 2.65 -12.76 -4.72
CA ILE A 72 3.33 -11.50 -5.03
C ILE A 72 3.41 -10.68 -3.74
N LEU A 73 4.62 -10.38 -3.28
CA LEU A 73 4.88 -9.49 -2.16
C LEU A 73 4.95 -8.04 -2.67
N ILE A 74 4.28 -7.10 -2.00
CA ILE A 74 4.43 -5.67 -2.21
C ILE A 74 5.21 -5.10 -1.03
N ASP A 75 6.39 -4.55 -1.33
CA ASP A 75 7.41 -4.07 -0.40
C ASP A 75 7.94 -5.11 0.60
N CYS A 76 9.22 -4.97 0.93
CA CYS A 76 9.97 -5.84 1.83
C CYS A 76 10.69 -4.98 2.89
N GLY A 77 9.92 -4.34 3.77
CA GLY A 77 10.42 -3.45 4.81
C GLY A 77 11.14 -4.15 5.97
N LYS A 78 11.77 -3.38 6.87
CA LYS A 78 12.46 -3.92 8.07
C LYS A 78 11.60 -4.77 9.01
N THR A 79 10.26 -4.70 8.91
CA THR A 79 9.35 -5.56 9.69
C THR A 79 8.87 -6.79 8.92
N PHE A 80 9.33 -7.00 7.68
CA PHE A 80 8.91 -8.10 6.81
C PHE A 80 9.07 -9.44 7.50
N LEU A 81 10.26 -9.78 8.01
CA LEU A 81 10.51 -11.07 8.64
C LEU A 81 9.49 -11.38 9.76
N SER A 82 9.20 -10.40 10.61
CA SER A 82 8.21 -10.57 11.69
C SER A 82 6.78 -10.78 11.16
N GLY A 83 6.43 -10.16 10.04
CA GLY A 83 5.17 -10.40 9.35
C GLY A 83 5.15 -11.76 8.68
N ALA A 84 6.26 -12.16 8.06
CA ALA A 84 6.37 -13.44 7.38
C ALA A 84 6.26 -14.61 8.36
N LEU A 85 6.99 -14.56 9.48
CA LEU A 85 6.91 -15.57 10.54
C LEU A 85 5.49 -15.74 11.11
N GLU A 86 4.69 -14.67 11.11
CA GLU A 86 3.29 -14.75 11.50
C GLU A 86 2.40 -15.30 10.40
N HIS A 87 2.46 -14.72 9.20
CA HIS A 87 1.46 -14.93 8.16
C HIS A 87 1.73 -16.14 7.28
N TRP A 88 3.00 -16.50 6.99
CA TRP A 88 3.31 -17.65 6.15
C TRP A 88 2.77 -18.96 6.74
N PRO A 89 3.05 -19.32 8.00
CA PRO A 89 2.54 -20.55 8.58
C PRO A 89 1.02 -20.54 8.70
N LYS A 90 0.42 -19.41 9.09
CA LYS A 90 -1.04 -19.27 9.24
C LYS A 90 -1.79 -19.48 7.92
N GLN A 91 -1.18 -19.10 6.80
CA GLN A 91 -1.80 -19.17 5.48
C GLN A 91 -1.28 -20.32 4.61
N GLY A 92 -0.39 -21.17 5.14
CA GLY A 92 0.22 -22.26 4.37
C GLY A 92 1.04 -21.78 3.19
N LEU A 93 1.61 -20.57 3.27
CA LEU A 93 2.45 -20.01 2.20
C LEU A 93 3.83 -20.67 2.23
N ARG A 94 4.44 -20.78 1.05
CA ARG A 94 5.76 -21.38 0.91
C ARG A 94 6.68 -20.51 0.05
N GLU A 95 6.39 -20.38 -1.24
CA GLU A 95 7.21 -19.64 -2.20
C GLU A 95 6.80 -18.16 -2.33
N ILE A 96 7.73 -17.32 -2.77
CA ILE A 96 7.51 -15.93 -3.21
C ILE A 96 7.78 -15.89 -4.71
N ASP A 97 6.75 -15.66 -5.51
CA ASP A 97 6.85 -15.63 -6.96
C ASP A 97 7.40 -14.30 -7.47
N ALA A 98 7.08 -13.21 -6.77
CA ALA A 98 7.62 -11.89 -7.08
C ALA A 98 7.59 -10.97 -5.86
N VAL A 99 8.52 -10.02 -5.83
CA VAL A 99 8.48 -8.86 -4.94
C VAL A 99 8.38 -7.61 -5.80
N LEU A 100 7.33 -6.82 -5.63
CA LEU A 100 7.17 -5.49 -6.21
C LEU A 100 7.63 -4.45 -5.19
N LEU A 101 8.59 -3.60 -5.56
CA LEU A 101 9.01 -2.47 -4.72
C LEU A 101 8.33 -1.18 -5.21
N THR A 102 7.68 -0.48 -4.28
CA THR A 102 7.02 0.81 -4.55
C THR A 102 8.03 1.94 -4.66
N HIS A 103 9.03 1.95 -3.75
CA HIS A 103 10.09 2.94 -3.66
C HIS A 103 11.24 2.43 -2.76
N ALA A 104 12.24 3.28 -2.50
CA ALA A 104 13.48 2.88 -1.82
C ALA A 104 13.64 3.41 -0.39
N HIS A 105 12.55 3.77 0.32
CA HIS A 105 12.68 4.09 1.75
C HIS A 105 12.87 2.84 2.60
N ALA A 106 13.44 3.05 3.78
CA ALA A 106 13.88 1.99 4.67
C ALA A 106 12.76 1.02 5.08
N ASP A 107 11.55 1.55 5.28
CA ASP A 107 10.36 0.79 5.59
C ASP A 107 9.76 0.03 4.41
N ALA A 108 10.23 0.25 3.19
CA ALA A 108 9.87 -0.52 2.00
C ALA A 108 10.94 -1.55 1.59
N ILE A 109 12.22 -1.35 1.93
CA ILE A 109 13.31 -2.20 1.40
C ILE A 109 14.21 -2.89 2.43
N LEU A 110 14.20 -2.49 3.72
CA LEU A 110 15.23 -2.99 4.64
C LEU A 110 15.09 -4.46 5.06
N GLY A 111 14.00 -5.13 4.69
CA GLY A 111 13.81 -6.57 4.88
C GLY A 111 14.29 -7.41 3.69
N LEU A 112 14.83 -6.80 2.62
CA LEU A 112 15.31 -7.55 1.45
C LEU A 112 16.38 -8.59 1.81
N ASP A 113 17.21 -8.31 2.82
CA ASP A 113 18.19 -9.28 3.31
C ASP A 113 17.53 -10.54 3.93
N ASP A 114 16.37 -10.38 4.57
CA ASP A 114 15.62 -11.47 5.21
C ASP A 114 15.07 -12.50 4.20
N LEU A 115 14.99 -12.14 2.91
CA LEU A 115 14.62 -13.06 1.83
C LEU A 115 15.58 -14.27 1.73
N ARG A 116 16.74 -14.22 2.40
CA ARG A 116 17.63 -15.37 2.58
C ARG A 116 16.92 -16.59 3.16
N GLY A 117 15.88 -16.39 3.97
CA GLY A 117 15.07 -17.48 4.53
C GLY A 117 14.44 -18.37 3.46
N TRP A 118 14.28 -17.86 2.23
CA TRP A 118 13.75 -18.60 1.09
C TRP A 118 14.83 -19.24 0.23
N THR A 119 15.94 -18.54 0.02
CA THR A 119 16.89 -18.90 -1.03
C THR A 119 18.14 -19.57 -0.53
N LEU A 120 18.42 -19.49 0.77
CA LEU A 120 19.65 -20.01 1.33
C LEU A 120 19.78 -21.50 1.07
N ARG A 121 20.82 -21.90 0.33
CA ARG A 121 21.08 -23.29 -0.10
C ARG A 121 19.89 -23.91 -0.86
N GLY A 122 19.05 -23.09 -1.49
CA GLY A 122 17.81 -23.54 -2.14
C GLY A 122 16.77 -24.12 -1.19
N ALA A 123 16.72 -23.66 0.07
CA ALA A 123 15.82 -24.19 1.10
C ALA A 123 14.34 -24.18 0.72
N ILE A 124 13.91 -23.16 -0.03
CA ILE A 124 12.54 -23.05 -0.56
C ILE A 124 12.57 -22.90 -2.08
N GLN A 125 13.38 -21.96 -2.58
CA GLN A 125 13.47 -21.63 -4.00
C GLN A 125 14.90 -21.17 -4.35
N PRO A 126 15.35 -21.31 -5.60
CA PRO A 126 16.73 -20.96 -5.97
C PRO A 126 16.97 -19.45 -6.05
N THR A 127 15.95 -18.66 -6.39
CA THR A 127 16.00 -17.20 -6.48
C THR A 127 14.62 -16.60 -6.21
N ILE A 128 14.57 -15.33 -5.85
CA ILE A 128 13.34 -14.53 -5.78
C ILE A 128 13.41 -13.39 -6.81
N PRO A 129 12.45 -13.29 -7.73
CA PRO A 129 12.31 -12.14 -8.63
C PRO A 129 11.92 -10.86 -7.88
N ILE A 130 12.71 -9.79 -8.07
CA ILE A 130 12.45 -8.45 -7.54
C ILE A 130 12.17 -7.49 -8.70
N TYR A 131 11.02 -6.85 -8.67
CA TYR A 131 10.57 -5.90 -9.68
C TYR A 131 10.60 -4.49 -9.10
N CYS A 132 11.30 -3.60 -9.78
CA CYS A 132 11.39 -2.19 -9.38
C CYS A 132 11.74 -1.29 -10.56
N THR A 133 11.63 0.02 -10.37
CA THR A 133 12.14 0.99 -11.34
C THR A 133 13.65 1.11 -11.28
N GLN A 134 14.25 1.64 -12.34
CA GLN A 134 15.68 1.85 -12.41
C GLN A 134 16.19 2.77 -11.27
N ASP A 135 15.41 3.77 -10.86
CA ASP A 135 15.79 4.66 -9.77
C ASP A 135 15.70 3.98 -8.40
N THR A 136 14.65 3.17 -8.18
CA THR A 136 14.56 2.34 -6.97
C THR A 136 15.74 1.38 -6.87
N PHE A 137 16.10 0.70 -7.97
CA PHE A 137 17.26 -0.19 -8.02
C PHE A 137 18.58 0.50 -7.68
N LYS A 138 18.79 1.75 -8.13
CA LYS A 138 19.99 2.53 -7.80
C LYS A 138 20.08 2.80 -6.30
N GLU A 139 18.98 3.21 -5.67
CA GLU A 139 18.95 3.46 -4.22
C GLU A 139 19.10 2.16 -3.42
N VAL A 140 18.46 1.08 -3.85
CA VAL A 140 18.66 -0.25 -3.26
C VAL A 140 20.11 -0.70 -3.38
N SER A 141 20.77 -0.46 -4.51
CA SER A 141 22.20 -0.79 -4.70
C SER A 141 23.13 -0.01 -3.75
N LYS A 142 22.73 1.19 -3.33
CA LYS A 142 23.48 1.95 -2.31
C LYS A 142 23.26 1.39 -0.91
N ALA A 143 22.03 1.02 -0.58
CA ALA A 143 21.68 0.46 0.72
C ALA A 143 22.22 -0.98 0.90
N PHE A 144 22.21 -1.77 -0.17
CA PHE A 144 22.52 -3.19 -0.21
C PHE A 144 23.44 -3.55 -1.38
N PRO A 145 24.69 -3.05 -1.41
CA PRO A 145 25.60 -3.27 -2.54
C PRO A 145 25.85 -4.76 -2.80
N TYR A 146 25.85 -5.59 -1.76
CA TYR A 146 26.05 -7.03 -1.85
C TYR A 146 24.84 -7.82 -2.39
N LEU A 147 23.64 -7.21 -2.45
CA LEU A 147 22.44 -7.81 -3.03
C LEU A 147 22.31 -7.56 -4.54
N THR A 148 22.98 -6.50 -5.03
CA THR A 148 22.91 -6.10 -6.44
C THR A 148 24.21 -6.37 -7.19
N ASN A 149 25.32 -6.51 -6.46
CA ASN A 149 26.62 -6.87 -7.02
C ASN A 149 27.26 -8.00 -6.19
N THR A 150 27.33 -9.20 -6.78
CA THR A 150 27.93 -10.37 -6.14
C THR A 150 29.41 -10.17 -5.78
N GLY A 151 30.13 -9.29 -6.49
CA GLY A 151 31.52 -8.93 -6.16
C GLY A 151 31.69 -8.07 -4.90
N ALA A 152 30.60 -7.49 -4.38
CA ALA A 152 30.60 -6.74 -3.13
C ALA A 152 30.32 -7.62 -1.89
N ALA A 153 30.03 -8.91 -2.09
CA ALA A 153 29.86 -9.87 -1.00
C ALA A 153 31.21 -10.25 -0.39
N THR A 154 31.32 -10.22 0.93
CA THR A 154 32.44 -10.86 1.63
C THR A 154 32.28 -12.37 1.51
N GLY A 155 33.29 -13.08 1.00
CA GLY A 155 33.23 -14.54 0.85
C GLY A 155 32.81 -15.25 2.15
N GLY A 156 31.92 -16.24 2.04
CA GLY A 156 31.45 -17.05 3.17
C GLY A 156 30.14 -16.60 3.83
N GLY A 157 29.56 -15.48 3.41
CA GLY A 157 28.23 -15.06 3.87
C GLY A 157 27.10 -15.80 3.16
N ASP A 158 26.17 -16.34 3.93
CA ASP A 158 24.84 -16.67 3.43
C ASP A 158 24.22 -15.33 2.96
N ILE A 159 23.74 -15.20 1.73
CA ILE A 159 23.14 -13.96 1.15
C ILE A 159 21.90 -14.39 0.33
N PRO A 160 20.80 -13.62 0.27
CA PRO A 160 19.70 -13.98 -0.60
C PRO A 160 20.12 -14.01 -2.08
N SER A 161 19.53 -14.95 -2.81
CA SER A 161 19.68 -15.07 -4.26
C SER A 161 18.50 -14.35 -4.91
N LEU A 162 18.75 -13.22 -5.55
CA LEU A 162 17.72 -12.35 -6.10
C LEU A 162 17.92 -12.17 -7.61
N THR A 163 16.81 -12.10 -8.34
CA THR A 163 16.82 -11.76 -9.78
C THR A 163 16.12 -10.43 -9.98
N TRP A 164 16.82 -9.44 -10.53
CA TRP A 164 16.31 -8.07 -10.66
C TRP A 164 15.63 -7.86 -12.02
N HIS A 165 14.38 -7.44 -11.98
CA HIS A 165 13.56 -7.09 -13.14
C HIS A 165 13.27 -5.59 -13.11
N ILE A 166 13.98 -4.83 -13.94
CA ILE A 166 13.79 -3.39 -14.03
C ILE A 166 12.71 -3.09 -15.07
N PHE A 167 11.64 -2.41 -14.65
CA PHE A 167 10.53 -2.05 -15.53
C PHE A 167 10.38 -0.53 -15.69
N ASP A 168 9.72 -0.14 -16.79
CA ASP A 168 9.32 1.24 -17.05
C ASP A 168 7.95 1.51 -16.39
N SER A 169 7.89 2.50 -15.51
CA SER A 169 6.67 2.85 -14.78
C SER A 169 5.56 3.45 -15.65
N SER A 170 5.81 3.70 -16.93
CA SER A 170 4.80 4.15 -17.89
C SER A 170 4.07 3.00 -18.60
N THR A 171 4.55 1.77 -18.48
CA THR A 171 4.07 0.63 -19.27
C THR A 171 3.54 -0.50 -18.38
N PRO A 172 2.29 -0.98 -18.60
CA PRO A 172 1.79 -2.19 -17.96
C PRO A 172 2.65 -3.42 -18.28
N PHE A 173 2.72 -4.37 -17.35
CA PHE A 173 3.43 -5.63 -17.56
C PHE A 173 2.65 -6.81 -16.99
N GLU A 174 2.94 -8.00 -17.49
CA GLU A 174 2.36 -9.25 -16.98
C GLU A 174 3.18 -9.80 -15.82
N LEU A 175 2.51 -10.17 -14.73
CA LEU A 175 3.12 -10.76 -13.54
C LEU A 175 2.23 -11.89 -13.02
N GLU A 176 2.71 -13.12 -13.10
CA GLU A 176 1.98 -14.30 -12.60
C GLU A 176 0.55 -14.42 -13.16
N GLY A 177 0.35 -14.00 -14.41
CA GLY A 177 -0.94 -14.02 -15.11
C GLY A 177 -1.88 -12.86 -14.77
N LEU A 178 -1.38 -11.84 -14.06
CA LEU A 178 -2.05 -10.55 -13.86
C LEU A 178 -1.45 -9.49 -14.77
N THR A 179 -2.30 -8.63 -15.33
CA THR A 179 -1.85 -7.34 -15.84
C THR A 179 -1.64 -6.39 -14.66
N VAL A 180 -0.39 -5.97 -14.46
CA VAL A 180 0.01 -4.98 -13.46
C VAL A 180 0.26 -3.65 -14.14
N VAL A 181 -0.51 -2.64 -13.76
CA VAL A 181 -0.33 -1.25 -14.24
C VAL A 181 0.37 -0.46 -13.13
N PRO A 182 1.61 0.01 -13.34
CA PRO A 182 2.25 0.93 -12.40
C PRO A 182 1.48 2.26 -12.34
N LEU A 183 1.40 2.83 -11.14
CA LEU A 183 0.74 4.11 -10.88
C LEU A 183 1.76 5.08 -10.28
N PRO A 184 2.49 5.87 -11.10
CA PRO A 184 3.41 6.87 -10.60
C PRO A 184 2.69 7.90 -9.73
N VAL A 185 3.10 8.00 -8.47
CA VAL A 185 2.57 8.96 -7.49
C VAL A 185 3.71 9.72 -6.84
N HIS A 186 3.38 10.78 -6.11
CA HIS A 186 4.37 11.51 -5.32
C HIS A 186 4.27 11.10 -3.86
N HIS A 187 5.41 10.89 -3.22
CA HIS A 187 5.55 10.60 -1.79
C HIS A 187 6.48 11.66 -1.14
N GLY A 188 5.97 12.88 -1.04
CA GLY A 188 6.74 14.03 -0.55
C GLY A 188 7.57 14.71 -1.64
N LYS A 189 8.71 15.29 -1.24
CA LYS A 189 9.58 16.08 -2.11
C LYS A 189 11.03 15.89 -1.72
N PHE A 190 11.93 15.89 -2.70
CA PHE A 190 13.33 16.12 -2.46
C PHE A 190 13.55 17.57 -2.02
N PHE A 191 14.46 17.78 -1.06
CA PHE A 191 14.86 19.10 -0.58
C PHE A 191 15.88 19.77 -1.51
N THR A 192 15.68 19.66 -2.83
CA THR A 192 16.44 20.38 -3.85
C THR A 192 15.95 21.82 -3.98
N THR A 193 16.67 22.65 -4.75
CA THR A 193 16.23 24.03 -5.07
C THR A 193 16.10 24.19 -6.59
N PRO A 194 14.87 24.29 -7.14
CA PRO A 194 13.58 24.18 -6.46
C PRO A 194 13.28 22.76 -5.97
N PRO A 195 12.38 22.57 -4.99
CA PRO A 195 11.99 21.23 -4.53
C PRO A 195 11.31 20.45 -5.65
N SER A 196 11.71 19.20 -5.85
CA SER A 196 11.09 18.28 -6.81
C SER A 196 10.30 17.20 -6.07
N PRO A 197 9.21 16.64 -6.65
CA PRO A 197 8.49 15.52 -6.05
C PRO A 197 9.38 14.29 -5.88
N TYR A 198 9.20 13.56 -4.78
CA TYR A 198 9.81 12.24 -4.62
C TYR A 198 8.90 11.19 -5.28
N PRO A 199 9.37 10.44 -6.30
CA PRO A 199 8.56 9.45 -6.99
C PRO A 199 8.34 8.21 -6.12
N CYS A 200 7.12 7.69 -6.15
CA CYS A 200 6.72 6.40 -5.58
C CYS A 200 5.75 5.71 -6.57
N LEU A 201 5.50 4.43 -6.38
CA LEU A 201 4.54 3.67 -7.20
C LEU A 201 3.39 3.15 -6.36
N GLY A 202 2.17 3.33 -6.88
CA GLY A 202 1.10 2.38 -6.67
C GLY A 202 1.07 1.31 -7.76
N PHE A 203 0.22 0.31 -7.60
CA PHE A 203 -0.02 -0.75 -8.58
C PHE A 203 -1.51 -1.04 -8.71
N LEU A 204 -1.99 -1.15 -9.95
CA LEU A 204 -3.33 -1.62 -10.27
C LEU A 204 -3.24 -3.03 -10.87
N PHE A 205 -3.81 -4.00 -10.17
CA PHE A 205 -3.83 -5.41 -10.56
C PHE A 205 -5.16 -5.74 -11.24
N ASP A 206 -5.10 -6.15 -12.52
CA ASP A 206 -6.25 -6.60 -13.32
C ASP A 206 -7.45 -5.64 -13.35
N SER A 207 -7.23 -4.35 -13.08
CA SER A 207 -8.32 -3.38 -12.87
C SER A 207 -9.33 -3.83 -11.79
N GLN A 208 -8.85 -4.55 -10.77
CA GLN A 208 -9.63 -5.09 -9.64
C GLN A 208 -9.17 -4.51 -8.31
N LEU A 209 -7.86 -4.47 -8.07
CA LEU A 209 -7.24 -4.00 -6.83
C LEU A 209 -6.22 -2.91 -7.16
N ALA A 210 -6.40 -1.73 -6.58
CA ALA A 210 -5.38 -0.69 -6.57
C ALA A 210 -4.70 -0.66 -5.21
N TYR A 211 -3.38 -0.71 -5.18
CA TYR A 211 -2.56 -0.50 -3.99
C TYR A 211 -1.75 0.77 -4.18
N ILE A 212 -1.99 1.81 -3.38
CA ILE A 212 -1.34 3.12 -3.50
C ILE A 212 -0.79 3.53 -2.14
N SER A 213 0.43 3.12 -1.84
CA SER A 213 1.19 3.55 -0.67
C SER A 213 2.67 3.50 -1.00
N ASP A 214 3.48 4.49 -0.63
CA ASP A 214 3.09 5.73 0.08
C ASP A 214 2.70 6.86 -0.89
N VAL A 215 1.84 7.80 -0.47
CA VAL A 215 1.37 8.87 -1.37
C VAL A 215 1.00 10.17 -0.65
N SER A 216 1.54 11.30 -1.11
CA SER A 216 1.10 12.66 -0.77
C SER A 216 0.33 13.37 -1.89
N HIS A 217 0.48 12.90 -3.13
CA HIS A 217 -0.22 13.46 -4.29
C HIS A 217 -0.30 12.44 -5.42
N ILE A 218 -1.48 12.34 -6.06
CA ILE A 218 -1.70 11.56 -7.29
C ILE A 218 -1.72 12.57 -8.47
N PRO A 219 -0.67 12.59 -9.32
CA PRO A 219 -0.57 13.49 -10.48
C PRO A 219 -1.69 13.30 -11.51
N SER A 220 -1.92 14.31 -12.36
CA SER A 220 -2.89 14.24 -13.46
C SER A 220 -2.66 13.05 -14.37
N GLU A 221 -1.41 12.77 -14.70
CA GLU A 221 -0.98 11.69 -15.59
C GLU A 221 -1.36 10.33 -15.00
N CYS A 222 -1.24 10.17 -13.68
CA CYS A 222 -1.69 8.95 -13.00
C CYS A 222 -3.22 8.83 -13.03
N TRP A 223 -3.96 9.94 -12.93
CA TRP A 223 -5.41 9.92 -13.09
C TRP A 223 -5.83 9.56 -14.52
N ASP A 224 -5.07 10.00 -15.52
CA ASP A 224 -5.32 9.66 -16.92
C ASP A 224 -5.12 8.16 -17.15
N VAL A 225 -4.03 7.57 -16.63
CA VAL A 225 -3.82 6.12 -16.63
C VAL A 225 -4.97 5.39 -15.93
N LEU A 226 -5.35 5.80 -14.72
CA LEU A 226 -6.48 5.19 -14.00
C LEU A 226 -7.77 5.25 -14.81
N SER A 227 -8.04 6.37 -15.50
CA SER A 227 -9.22 6.56 -16.31
C SER A 227 -9.29 5.66 -17.54
N GLN A 228 -8.15 5.10 -17.98
CA GLN A 228 -8.09 4.14 -19.08
C GLN A 228 -8.48 2.72 -18.63
N HIS A 229 -8.25 2.39 -17.35
CA HIS A 229 -8.39 1.04 -16.82
C HIS A 229 -9.64 0.83 -15.96
N VAL A 230 -10.13 1.86 -15.26
CA VAL A 230 -11.29 1.76 -14.37
C VAL A 230 -12.27 2.91 -14.60
N HIS A 231 -13.55 2.66 -14.31
CA HIS A 231 -14.57 3.69 -14.35
C HIS A 231 -14.39 4.67 -13.19
N LEU A 232 -14.01 5.90 -13.50
CA LEU A 232 -13.91 6.99 -12.53
C LEU A 232 -15.27 7.65 -12.33
N ARG A 233 -15.61 7.97 -11.08
CA ARG A 233 -16.79 8.77 -10.79
C ARG A 233 -16.51 10.24 -11.09
N PRO A 234 -17.43 10.94 -11.78
CA PRO A 234 -17.34 12.38 -11.92
C PRO A 234 -17.29 13.02 -10.53
N LEU A 235 -16.27 13.84 -10.27
CA LEU A 235 -16.32 14.75 -9.14
C LEU A 235 -17.52 15.68 -9.39
N ARG A 236 -18.48 15.74 -8.46
CA ARG A 236 -19.65 16.62 -8.57
C ARG A 236 -19.17 18.02 -8.92
N LYS A 237 -19.38 18.46 -10.18
CA LYS A 237 -19.22 19.87 -10.54
C LYS A 237 -20.31 20.65 -9.80
N ARG A 238 -19.94 21.77 -9.18
CA ARG A 238 -20.91 22.79 -8.80
C ARG A 238 -21.69 23.14 -10.07
N VAL A 239 -23.01 22.98 -10.05
CA VAL A 239 -23.85 23.20 -11.23
C VAL A 239 -23.72 24.67 -11.62
N GLU A 240 -22.94 24.94 -12.65
CA GLU A 240 -23.09 26.13 -13.47
C GLU A 240 -23.85 25.70 -14.72
N ASN A 241 -25.04 26.28 -14.88
CA ASN A 241 -25.91 26.04 -16.02
C ASN A 241 -25.17 26.34 -17.32
N GLY A 242 -25.05 25.37 -18.22
CA GLY A 242 -24.65 25.69 -19.59
C GLY A 242 -24.17 24.54 -20.47
N VAL A 243 -25.03 24.18 -21.41
CA VAL A 243 -24.78 23.63 -22.76
C VAL A 243 -24.45 22.13 -22.88
N ASN A 244 -25.42 21.43 -23.46
CA ASN A 244 -25.33 20.09 -24.01
C ASN A 244 -24.36 20.05 -25.19
N GLY A 245 -23.39 19.14 -25.15
CA GLY A 245 -22.57 18.74 -26.28
C GLY A 245 -22.50 17.21 -26.34
N THR A 246 -23.14 16.64 -27.36
CA THR A 246 -23.19 15.21 -27.66
C THR A 246 -21.89 14.72 -28.29
N LYS A 247 -21.29 13.66 -27.72
CA LYS A 247 -20.63 12.57 -28.45
C LYS A 247 -20.70 11.31 -27.58
N GLU A 248 -21.68 10.45 -27.87
CA GLU A 248 -21.69 9.08 -27.38
C GLU A 248 -20.67 8.29 -28.22
N GLU A 249 -19.40 8.36 -27.82
CA GLU A 249 -18.48 7.28 -28.15
C GLU A 249 -18.97 6.05 -27.37
N GLN A 250 -19.08 4.90 -28.05
CA GLN A 250 -19.32 3.61 -27.42
C GLN A 250 -18.08 3.25 -26.57
N GLU A 251 -17.88 3.96 -25.46
CA GLU A 251 -16.89 3.59 -24.46
C GLU A 251 -17.31 2.23 -23.92
N GLN A 252 -16.49 1.23 -24.23
CA GLN A 252 -16.56 -0.07 -23.58
C GLN A 252 -16.59 0.18 -22.07
N GLU A 253 -17.68 -0.20 -21.41
CA GLU A 253 -17.96 0.19 -20.04
C GLU A 253 -16.81 -0.28 -19.14
N LYS A 254 -15.98 0.66 -18.69
CA LYS A 254 -14.79 0.35 -17.89
C LYS A 254 -15.25 -0.28 -16.56
N PRO A 255 -14.49 -1.25 -16.05
CA PRO A 255 -14.83 -1.93 -14.81
C PRO A 255 -14.81 -0.97 -13.63
N ARG A 256 -15.68 -1.23 -12.65
CA ARG A 256 -15.57 -0.61 -11.33
C ARG A 256 -14.42 -1.24 -10.54
N LEU A 257 -13.60 -0.41 -9.88
CA LEU A 257 -12.55 -0.89 -8.98
C LEU A 257 -13.18 -1.62 -7.78
N LYS A 258 -12.74 -2.85 -7.51
CA LYS A 258 -13.29 -3.67 -6.42
C LYS A 258 -12.71 -3.29 -5.07
N ALA A 259 -11.40 -3.10 -5.02
CA ALA A 259 -10.71 -2.74 -3.79
C ALA A 259 -9.66 -1.67 -4.05
N LEU A 260 -9.58 -0.72 -3.12
CA LEU A 260 -8.51 0.27 -3.02
C LEU A 260 -7.83 0.12 -1.66
N VAL A 261 -6.52 -0.06 -1.68
CA VAL A 261 -5.65 0.08 -0.51
C VAL A 261 -4.90 1.39 -0.70
N ILE A 262 -5.01 2.32 0.26
CA ILE A 262 -4.45 3.66 0.09
C ILE A 262 -3.85 4.20 1.39
N ASP A 263 -2.72 4.89 1.24
CA ASP A 263 -2.03 5.60 2.30
C ASP A 263 -2.92 6.65 2.98
N CYS A 264 -2.79 6.74 4.30
CA CYS A 264 -3.46 7.67 5.18
C CYS A 264 -2.70 7.75 6.52
N LEU A 265 -1.72 8.65 6.60
CA LEU A 265 -0.85 8.76 7.76
C LEU A 265 -1.58 9.20 9.04
N ARG A 266 -2.52 10.15 8.89
CA ARG A 266 -3.25 10.78 10.00
C ARG A 266 -4.51 11.49 9.49
N ILE A 267 -5.22 12.18 10.38
CA ILE A 267 -6.42 12.94 10.01
C ILE A 267 -6.07 14.10 9.07
N GLU A 268 -5.10 14.93 9.44
CA GLU A 268 -4.65 16.07 8.64
C GLU A 268 -3.60 15.66 7.59
N PRO A 269 -3.56 16.32 6.42
CA PRO A 269 -2.49 16.13 5.45
C PRO A 269 -1.09 16.24 6.04
N PHE A 270 -0.14 15.50 5.48
CA PHE A 270 1.28 15.61 5.80
C PHE A 270 2.09 15.84 4.53
N THR A 271 3.33 16.32 4.67
CA THR A 271 4.16 16.69 3.51
C THR A 271 4.40 15.51 2.57
N SER A 272 4.62 14.31 3.13
CA SER A 272 4.90 13.08 2.38
C SER A 272 3.75 12.08 2.34
N HIS A 273 2.63 12.33 3.01
CA HIS A 273 1.51 11.38 3.06
C HIS A 273 0.15 12.05 3.02
N PHE A 274 -0.84 11.32 2.53
CA PHE A 274 -2.24 11.69 2.61
C PHE A 274 -2.72 11.78 4.05
N GLY A 275 -3.57 12.76 4.30
CA GLY A 275 -4.53 12.75 5.40
C GLY A 275 -5.84 12.06 4.98
N ILE A 276 -6.72 11.80 5.94
CA ILE A 276 -7.98 11.07 5.71
C ILE A 276 -8.85 11.70 4.61
N GLY A 277 -8.94 13.04 4.55
CA GLY A 277 -9.71 13.74 3.53
C GLY A 277 -9.20 13.51 2.11
N GLN A 278 -7.88 13.43 1.92
CA GLN A 278 -7.26 13.19 0.63
C GLN A 278 -7.48 11.74 0.19
N ALA A 279 -7.30 10.78 1.11
CA ALA A 279 -7.54 9.36 0.85
C ALA A 279 -9.02 9.09 0.48
N VAL A 280 -9.96 9.68 1.23
CA VAL A 280 -11.41 9.58 0.94
C VAL A 280 -11.75 10.23 -0.40
N HIS A 281 -11.20 11.40 -0.72
CA HIS A 281 -11.42 12.05 -2.01
C HIS A 281 -10.94 11.17 -3.17
N ALA A 282 -9.74 10.58 -3.07
CA ALA A 282 -9.22 9.66 -4.07
C ALA A 282 -10.12 8.41 -4.22
N ALA A 283 -10.57 7.82 -3.10
CA ALA A 283 -11.48 6.68 -3.10
C ALA A 283 -12.84 6.98 -3.76
N GLN A 284 -13.40 8.17 -3.49
CA GLN A 284 -14.65 8.63 -4.11
C GLN A 284 -14.50 8.80 -5.62
N ARG A 285 -13.40 9.42 -6.07
CA ARG A 285 -13.10 9.61 -7.49
C ARG A 285 -12.89 8.28 -8.22
N LEU A 286 -12.21 7.33 -7.58
CA LEU A 286 -12.03 5.96 -8.08
C LEU A 286 -13.34 5.14 -8.07
N GLY A 287 -14.37 5.62 -7.38
CA GLY A 287 -15.65 4.94 -7.30
C GLY A 287 -15.56 3.51 -6.73
N THR A 288 -14.57 3.21 -5.92
CA THR A 288 -14.25 1.84 -5.48
C THR A 288 -15.39 1.20 -4.67
N GLU A 289 -15.47 -0.13 -4.65
CA GLU A 289 -16.45 -0.87 -3.83
C GLU A 289 -16.00 -0.97 -2.37
N ARG A 290 -14.71 -1.16 -2.12
CA ARG A 290 -14.11 -1.21 -0.78
C ARG A 290 -12.83 -0.41 -0.72
N THR A 291 -12.66 0.34 0.37
CA THR A 291 -11.43 1.10 0.65
C THR A 291 -10.82 0.65 1.96
N TYR A 292 -9.52 0.41 1.93
CA TYR A 292 -8.69 0.07 3.09
C TYR A 292 -7.67 1.19 3.27
N LEU A 293 -7.74 1.86 4.42
CA LEU A 293 -6.78 2.89 4.79
C LEU A 293 -5.63 2.25 5.56
N ILE A 294 -4.41 2.53 5.15
CA ILE A 294 -3.18 2.05 5.79
C ILE A 294 -2.21 3.22 6.04
N GLY A 295 -1.14 2.98 6.79
CA GLY A 295 -0.13 4.01 7.07
C GLY A 295 -0.44 4.86 8.30
N PHE A 296 -1.58 4.68 8.98
CA PHE A 296 -1.92 5.47 10.16
C PHE A 296 -0.86 5.38 11.26
N GLY A 297 -0.40 6.55 11.73
CA GLY A 297 0.50 6.69 12.87
C GLY A 297 -0.17 6.50 14.22
N HIS A 298 0.65 6.52 15.28
CA HIS A 298 0.22 6.26 16.65
C HIS A 298 -0.74 7.29 17.29
N ARG A 299 -1.05 8.39 16.59
CA ARG A 299 -2.08 9.34 17.02
C ARG A 299 -3.49 8.89 16.68
N THR A 300 -3.62 7.86 15.84
CA THR A 300 -4.91 7.28 15.43
C THR A 300 -4.95 5.82 15.85
N SER A 301 -5.75 5.50 16.88
CA SER A 301 -6.08 4.12 17.23
C SER A 301 -6.89 3.44 16.12
N HIS A 302 -6.92 2.11 16.11
CA HIS A 302 -7.64 1.33 15.10
C HIS A 302 -9.13 1.65 15.11
N THR A 303 -9.70 1.82 16.32
CA THR A 303 -11.03 2.36 16.51
C THR A 303 -10.86 3.81 16.96
N PRO A 304 -11.06 4.81 16.09
CA PRO A 304 -10.87 6.21 16.47
C PRO A 304 -11.92 6.58 17.54
N SER A 305 -11.47 6.91 18.75
CA SER A 305 -12.34 7.34 19.87
C SER A 305 -13.00 8.72 19.64
N THR A 306 -12.56 9.46 18.61
CA THR A 306 -12.96 10.85 18.33
C THR A 306 -13.58 11.06 16.94
N LEU A 307 -14.17 10.04 16.32
CA LEU A 307 -15.08 10.28 15.19
C LEU A 307 -16.49 10.71 15.62
N THR A 308 -16.72 10.96 16.92
CA THR A 308 -17.79 11.86 17.34
C THR A 308 -17.36 13.27 16.95
N PRO A 309 -18.11 14.00 16.10
CA PRO A 309 -17.78 15.39 15.81
C PRO A 309 -17.67 16.14 17.15
N PRO A 310 -16.65 17.01 17.34
CA PRO A 310 -16.60 17.84 18.54
C PRO A 310 -17.93 18.57 18.64
N ARG A 311 -18.63 18.46 19.78
CA ARG A 311 -19.74 19.35 20.08
C ARG A 311 -19.18 20.76 20.00
N GLN A 312 -19.44 21.46 18.90
CA GLN A 312 -19.12 22.87 18.82
C GLN A 312 -19.84 23.56 19.98
N PRO A 313 -19.17 24.40 20.78
CA PRO A 313 -19.90 25.34 21.62
C PRO A 313 -20.82 26.14 20.68
N ARG A 314 -22.12 26.21 21.02
CA ARG A 314 -23.15 26.87 20.19
C ARG A 314 -22.65 28.23 19.72
N SER A 315 -22.21 28.30 18.48
CA SER A 315 -21.90 29.52 17.75
C SER A 315 -23.19 30.00 17.09
N THR A 316 -23.53 31.26 17.26
CA THR A 316 -24.77 31.90 16.78
C THR A 316 -24.74 32.28 15.29
N HIS A 317 -24.09 31.48 14.44
CA HIS A 317 -24.10 31.72 13.00
C HIS A 317 -24.36 30.44 12.19
N PRO A 318 -25.11 30.51 11.08
CA PRO A 318 -25.59 29.34 10.36
C PRO A 318 -24.50 28.80 9.42
N ASP A 319 -24.14 27.53 9.58
CA ASP A 319 -23.33 26.77 8.61
C ASP A 319 -24.18 25.59 8.08
N PRO A 320 -24.30 25.40 6.75
CA PRO A 320 -25.11 24.33 6.19
C PRO A 320 -24.29 23.07 5.89
N GLY A 321 -24.70 21.94 6.46
CA GLY A 321 -24.63 20.64 5.79
C GLY A 321 -23.64 19.62 6.35
N GLU A 322 -23.96 19.03 7.51
CA GLU A 322 -23.49 17.70 7.91
C GLU A 322 -24.05 16.62 6.98
N TYR A 323 -23.24 15.65 6.55
CA TYR A 323 -23.65 14.26 6.36
C TYR A 323 -22.39 13.37 6.24
N VAL A 324 -22.07 12.63 7.30
CA VAL A 324 -21.21 11.45 7.24
C VAL A 324 -21.87 10.37 8.10
N GLY A 325 -22.78 9.62 7.48
CA GLY A 325 -23.40 8.43 8.05
C GLY A 325 -22.90 7.19 7.31
N GLU A 326 -22.41 6.23 8.10
CA GLU A 326 -22.24 4.80 7.80
C GLU A 326 -21.38 4.40 6.57
N LEU A 327 -20.18 3.87 6.84
CA LEU A 327 -19.58 2.68 6.18
C LEU A 327 -18.10 2.55 6.55
N TRP A 328 -17.75 1.86 7.64
CA TRP A 328 -16.35 1.45 7.86
C TRP A 328 -16.27 0.04 8.45
N ARG A 329 -15.61 -0.87 7.73
CA ARG A 329 -15.12 -2.17 8.26
C ARG A 329 -13.61 -2.16 8.11
N THR A 330 -12.88 -2.08 9.22
CA THR A 330 -11.40 -1.99 9.25
C THR A 330 -10.69 -3.32 9.48
N SER A 331 -11.37 -4.46 9.35
CA SER A 331 -10.69 -5.76 9.30
C SER A 331 -11.49 -6.71 8.42
N GLY A 332 -10.90 -7.10 7.29
CA GLY A 332 -11.46 -8.10 6.40
C GLY A 332 -10.50 -8.41 5.27
N SER A 333 -10.20 -9.69 5.08
CA SER A 333 -9.66 -10.19 3.82
C SER A 333 -10.63 -9.85 2.68
N TYR A 334 -10.08 -9.49 1.52
CA TYR A 334 -10.84 -9.42 0.28
C TYR A 334 -10.68 -10.75 -0.46
N GLU A 335 -11.79 -11.46 -0.64
CA GLU A 335 -11.92 -12.56 -1.59
C GLU A 335 -12.87 -12.07 -2.69
N GLY A 336 -12.32 -11.71 -3.85
CA GLY A 336 -13.13 -11.50 -5.05
C GLY A 336 -13.60 -12.84 -5.59
N ARG A 337 -14.84 -12.93 -6.07
CA ARG A 337 -15.28 -14.02 -6.95
C ARG A 337 -15.32 -13.54 -8.38
#